data_AF-A0A8J2JUM3-F1
#
_entry.id   AF-A0A8J2JUM3-F1
#
_cell.length_a   1.000
_cell.length_b   1.000
_cell.length_c   1.000
_cell.angle_alpha   90.00
_cell.angle_beta   90.00
_cell.angle_gamma   90.00
#
_symmetry.space_group_name_H-M   'P 1'
#
loop_
_entity.id
_entity.type
_entity.pdbx_description
1 polymer ?
#
loop_
_entity_poly.entity_id
_entity_poly.type
_entity_poly.pdbx_seq_one_letter_code
_entity_poly.pdbx_strand_id
1 'polypeptide(L)'
;MSVEEFLVSACARKGLAPLEHFVRVKKRRELPDTNYFVPHRSDLIDTYLTTHEVVEVRAKLLYQVELARAALDQMWGFSVEAELVENSDRQDELCCYVSRVEDRSVAMNNGIIKGDEILVINGAIVSDLDMMYIESVLQEELSLCLMLRSSRTEPPALAAALAAADAAIAQLVCPPPPNDPLVLTDDVLSHLIVPAPHEKNFGNVVPYFAGIFTIPSQ
;
A
#
# COMPACT_ATOMS: atom_id res chain seq x y z
N MET A 1 -5.86 -27.57 -20.95
CA MET A 1 -5.93 -26.15 -20.60
C MET A 1 -4.98 -25.92 -19.44
N SER A 2 -4.09 -24.94 -19.52
CA SER A 2 -3.21 -24.56 -18.40
C SER A 2 -3.97 -23.76 -17.33
N VAL A 3 -3.38 -23.60 -16.14
CA VAL A 3 -3.92 -22.72 -15.08
C VAL A 3 -4.02 -21.28 -15.58
N GLU A 4 -3.04 -20.82 -16.34
CA GLU A 4 -3.03 -19.48 -16.96
C GLU A 4 -4.17 -19.31 -17.98
N GLU A 5 -4.34 -20.25 -18.91
CA GLU A 5 -5.45 -20.22 -19.88
C GLU A 5 -6.81 -20.26 -19.18
N PHE A 6 -6.93 -21.04 -18.10
CA PHE A 6 -8.13 -21.08 -17.28
C PHE A 6 -8.41 -19.74 -16.60
N LEU A 7 -7.39 -19.10 -16.03
CA LEU A 7 -7.52 -17.79 -15.39
C LEU A 7 -8.00 -16.73 -16.39
N VAL A 8 -7.37 -16.67 -17.57
CA VAL A 8 -7.75 -15.74 -18.65
C VAL A 8 -9.21 -15.98 -19.06
N SER A 9 -9.58 -17.24 -19.30
CA SER A 9 -10.95 -17.61 -19.67
C SER A 9 -11.98 -17.26 -18.58
N ALA A 10 -11.65 -17.52 -17.32
CA ALA A 10 -12.53 -17.24 -16.18
C ALA A 10 -12.70 -15.73 -15.94
N CYS A 11 -11.63 -14.96 -16.10
CA CYS A 11 -11.64 -13.52 -15.96
C CYS A 11 -12.44 -12.84 -17.08
N ALA A 12 -12.25 -13.29 -18.33
CA ALA A 12 -13.00 -12.78 -19.49
C ALA A 12 -14.52 -12.93 -19.32
N ARG A 13 -14.99 -14.06 -18.77
CA ARG A 13 -16.42 -14.28 -18.48
C ARG A 13 -16.99 -13.35 -17.41
N LYS A 14 -16.15 -12.79 -16.55
CA LYS A 14 -16.54 -11.95 -15.41
C LYS A 14 -16.15 -10.48 -15.57
N GLY A 15 -15.54 -10.10 -16.71
CA GLY A 15 -15.01 -8.76 -16.91
C GLY A 15 -13.87 -8.40 -15.94
N LEU A 16 -13.08 -9.38 -15.51
CA LEU A 16 -11.95 -9.19 -14.60
C LEU A 16 -10.64 -9.12 -15.39
N ALA A 17 -9.62 -8.45 -14.84
CA ALA A 17 -8.28 -8.41 -15.41
C ALA A 17 -7.44 -9.62 -14.95
N PRO A 18 -6.98 -10.52 -15.83
CA PRO A 18 -6.20 -11.71 -15.43
C PRO A 18 -4.92 -11.37 -14.65
N LEU A 19 -4.25 -10.27 -15.00
CA LEU A 19 -3.03 -9.79 -14.33
C LEU A 19 -3.25 -9.46 -12.84
N GLU A 20 -4.45 -8.98 -12.50
CA GLU A 20 -4.84 -8.61 -11.14
C GLU A 20 -5.47 -9.77 -10.36
N HIS A 21 -5.54 -10.96 -10.95
CA HIS A 21 -6.18 -12.12 -10.35
C HIS A 21 -5.24 -13.34 -10.36
N PHE A 22 -5.58 -14.33 -9.55
CA PHE A 22 -4.85 -15.60 -9.50
C PHE A 22 -5.82 -16.74 -9.17
N VAL A 23 -5.38 -17.97 -9.45
CA VAL A 23 -6.11 -19.19 -9.09
C VAL A 23 -5.56 -19.72 -7.78
N ARG A 24 -6.46 -20.11 -6.86
CA ARG A 24 -6.10 -20.92 -5.69
C ARG A 24 -7.00 -22.12 -5.55
N VAL A 25 -6.48 -23.17 -4.92
CA VAL A 25 -7.17 -24.45 -4.80
C VAL A 25 -7.13 -24.97 -3.36
N LYS A 26 -8.19 -25.64 -2.91
CA LYS A 26 -8.33 -26.23 -1.56
C LYS A 26 -8.42 -27.75 -1.65
N LYS A 27 -7.57 -28.45 -0.90
CA LYS A 27 -7.58 -29.93 -0.86
C LYS A 27 -8.88 -30.49 -0.27
N ARG A 28 -9.27 -31.66 -0.77
CA ARG A 28 -10.46 -32.43 -0.35
C ARG A 28 -10.16 -33.14 0.99
N ARG A 29 -10.49 -32.51 2.13
CA ARG A 29 -10.51 -32.99 3.56
C ARG A 29 -9.38 -32.66 4.56
N GLU A 30 -9.87 -32.43 5.80
CA GLU A 30 -9.31 -32.63 7.17
C GLU A 30 -8.35 -31.64 7.85
N LEU A 31 -8.18 -30.41 7.37
CA LEU A 31 -7.59 -29.35 8.19
C LEU A 31 -8.43 -28.07 8.12
N PRO A 32 -8.58 -27.33 9.25
CA PRO A 32 -9.40 -26.12 9.31
C PRO A 32 -8.85 -25.10 8.32
N ASP A 33 -9.73 -24.47 7.54
CA ASP A 33 -9.61 -23.31 6.63
C ASP A 33 -8.31 -22.89 5.89
N THR A 34 -7.11 -23.36 6.23
CA THR A 34 -5.84 -22.75 5.83
C THR A 34 -5.10 -23.39 4.67
N ASN A 35 -5.50 -24.55 4.14
CA ASN A 35 -4.71 -25.23 3.10
C ASN A 35 -5.10 -24.84 1.67
N TYR A 36 -5.26 -23.54 1.42
CA TYR A 36 -5.22 -23.02 0.05
C TYR A 36 -3.77 -22.96 -0.42
N PHE A 37 -3.52 -23.30 -1.67
CA PHE A 37 -2.26 -22.98 -2.33
C PHE A 37 -2.51 -22.47 -3.75
N VAL A 38 -1.50 -21.82 -4.30
CA VAL A 38 -1.49 -21.28 -5.66
C VAL A 38 -0.80 -22.29 -6.58
N PRO A 39 -1.51 -22.90 -7.54
CA PRO A 39 -0.91 -23.74 -8.57
C PRO A 39 0.10 -23.00 -9.44
N HIS A 40 1.02 -23.72 -10.07
CA HIS A 40 1.92 -23.12 -11.04
C HIS A 40 1.17 -22.78 -12.34
N ARG A 41 1.51 -21.65 -12.98
CA ARG A 41 0.81 -21.12 -14.18
C ARG A 41 0.72 -22.12 -15.34
N SER A 42 1.79 -22.92 -15.51
CA SER A 42 1.91 -23.91 -16.58
C SER A 42 1.28 -25.27 -16.27
N ASP A 43 0.78 -25.49 -15.04
CA ASP A 43 0.14 -26.75 -14.68
C ASP A 43 -1.18 -26.93 -15.43
N LEU A 44 -1.62 -28.19 -15.60
CA LEU A 44 -2.94 -28.50 -16.16
C LEU A 44 -4.04 -28.29 -15.11
N ILE A 45 -5.02 -27.44 -15.43
CA ILE A 45 -6.11 -27.10 -14.49
C ILE A 45 -6.98 -28.33 -14.15
N ASP A 46 -7.15 -29.26 -15.09
CA ASP A 46 -7.99 -30.46 -14.94
C ASP A 46 -7.54 -31.35 -13.78
N THR A 47 -6.23 -31.39 -13.53
CA THR A 47 -5.64 -32.08 -12.36
C THR A 47 -6.24 -31.54 -11.08
N TYR A 48 -6.31 -30.22 -10.93
CA TYR A 48 -6.83 -29.57 -9.74
C TYR A 48 -8.34 -29.69 -9.64
N LEU A 49 -9.08 -29.51 -10.74
CA LEU A 49 -10.54 -29.68 -10.77
C LEU A 49 -10.99 -31.09 -10.33
N THR A 50 -10.18 -32.11 -10.62
CA THR A 50 -10.50 -33.50 -10.25
C THR A 50 -10.12 -33.83 -8.81
N THR A 51 -8.98 -33.31 -8.34
CA THR A 51 -8.36 -33.70 -7.05
C THR A 51 -8.70 -32.77 -5.89
N HIS A 52 -9.10 -31.53 -6.16
CA HIS A 52 -9.38 -30.50 -5.16
C HIS A 52 -10.87 -30.25 -5.01
N GLU A 53 -11.27 -29.78 -3.82
CA GLU A 53 -12.68 -29.50 -3.52
C GLU A 53 -13.10 -28.13 -4.05
N VAL A 54 -12.22 -27.15 -3.93
CA VAL A 54 -12.44 -25.77 -4.34
C VAL A 54 -11.34 -25.36 -5.31
N VAL A 55 -11.74 -24.75 -6.42
CA VAL A 55 -10.87 -24.04 -7.35
C VAL A 55 -11.53 -22.69 -7.58
N GLU A 56 -10.84 -21.61 -7.22
CA GLU A 56 -11.41 -20.26 -7.31
C GLU A 56 -10.41 -19.24 -7.83
N VAL A 57 -10.95 -18.20 -8.46
CA VAL A 57 -10.21 -17.02 -8.90
C VAL A 57 -10.37 -15.94 -7.85
N ARG A 58 -9.26 -15.35 -7.40
CA ARG A 58 -9.22 -14.27 -6.42
C ARG A 58 -8.41 -13.09 -6.94
N ALA A 59 -8.75 -11.89 -6.48
CA ALA A 59 -7.94 -10.70 -6.73
C ALA A 59 -6.62 -10.82 -5.97
N LYS A 60 -5.53 -10.41 -6.61
CA LYS A 60 -4.22 -10.25 -5.99
C LYS A 60 -4.27 -9.08 -5.01
N LEU A 61 -3.45 -9.16 -3.97
CA LEU A 61 -3.36 -8.15 -2.93
C LEU A 61 -2.23 -7.17 -3.23
N LEU A 62 -2.51 -5.87 -3.09
CA LEU A 62 -1.49 -4.83 -3.12
C LEU A 62 -1.11 -4.43 -1.70
N TYR A 63 0.18 -4.25 -1.46
CA TYR A 63 0.68 -3.79 -0.17
C TYR A 63 2.02 -3.09 -0.33
N GLN A 64 2.33 -2.22 0.63
CA GLN A 64 3.62 -1.56 0.74
C GLN A 64 4.43 -2.18 1.87
N VAL A 65 5.74 -2.25 1.69
CA VAL A 65 6.68 -2.65 2.72
C VAL A 65 7.87 -1.71 2.74
N GLU A 66 8.33 -1.42 3.95
CA GLU A 66 9.52 -0.62 4.19
C GLU A 66 10.58 -1.51 4.85
N LEU A 67 11.71 -1.68 4.17
CA LEU A 67 12.85 -2.42 4.67
C LEU A 67 13.93 -1.42 5.08
N ALA A 68 14.62 -1.72 6.17
CA ALA A 68 15.81 -1.00 6.60
C ALA A 68 16.89 -1.99 7.04
N ARG A 69 18.15 -1.65 6.73
CA ARG A 69 19.33 -2.37 7.17
C ARG A 69 20.38 -1.39 7.71
N ALA A 70 21.22 -1.85 8.64
CA ALA A 70 22.19 -0.98 9.29
C ALA A 70 23.44 -0.71 8.43
N ALA A 71 23.75 -1.63 7.52
CA ALA A 71 24.93 -1.58 6.66
C ALA A 71 24.70 -2.39 5.37
N LEU A 72 25.50 -2.13 4.33
CA LEU A 72 25.33 -2.74 3.01
C LEU A 72 25.77 -4.20 2.94
N ASP A 73 26.60 -4.66 3.88
CA ASP A 73 27.02 -6.06 4.02
C ASP A 73 25.89 -6.94 4.58
N GLN A 74 24.91 -6.34 5.27
CA GLN A 74 23.67 -7.00 5.62
C GLN A 74 22.79 -7.13 4.37
N MET A 75 22.58 -8.36 3.91
CA MET A 75 21.68 -8.63 2.78
C MET A 75 20.21 -8.49 3.19
N TRP A 76 19.35 -8.12 2.26
CA TRP A 76 17.89 -8.11 2.47
C TRP A 76 17.31 -9.51 2.69
N GLY A 77 17.96 -10.52 2.09
CA GLY A 77 17.57 -11.93 2.12
C GLY A 77 16.38 -12.27 1.23
N PHE A 78 16.28 -11.62 0.07
CA PHE A 78 15.44 -12.05 -1.05
C PHE A 78 16.20 -11.92 -2.37
N SER A 79 15.73 -12.63 -3.39
CA SER A 79 16.23 -12.56 -4.76
C SER A 79 15.09 -12.25 -5.71
N VAL A 80 15.40 -11.62 -6.84
CA VAL A 80 14.42 -11.26 -7.86
C VAL A 80 14.79 -11.87 -9.22
N GLU A 81 13.77 -12.13 -10.02
CA GLU A 81 13.85 -12.47 -11.43
C GLU A 81 13.06 -11.41 -12.22
N ALA A 82 13.69 -10.82 -13.23
CA ALA A 82 13.07 -9.83 -14.09
C ALA A 82 12.82 -10.41 -15.49
N GLU A 83 11.59 -10.28 -15.99
CA GLU A 83 11.17 -10.77 -17.29
C GLU A 83 10.60 -9.59 -18.10
N LEU A 84 10.91 -9.52 -19.40
CA LEU A 84 10.23 -8.62 -20.33
C LEU A 84 8.99 -9.32 -20.86
N VAL A 85 7.83 -8.73 -20.61
CA VAL A 85 6.54 -9.23 -21.09
C VAL A 85 6.16 -8.46 -22.35
N GLU A 86 5.94 -9.21 -23.44
CA GLU A 86 5.51 -8.64 -24.71
C GLU A 86 4.16 -7.94 -24.54
N ASN A 87 4.12 -6.63 -24.83
CA ASN A 87 2.88 -5.87 -24.89
C ASN A 87 2.64 -5.45 -26.35
N SER A 88 1.66 -6.08 -27.01
CA SER A 88 1.38 -5.85 -28.44
C SER A 88 1.04 -4.40 -28.79
N ASP A 89 0.58 -3.61 -27.80
CA ASP A 89 0.14 -2.23 -27.99
C ASP A 89 1.15 -1.19 -27.46
N ARG A 90 2.24 -1.62 -26.80
CA ARG A 90 3.24 -0.75 -26.16
C ARG A 90 4.67 -1.27 -26.34
N GLN A 91 5.64 -0.63 -25.66
CA GLN A 91 6.95 -1.24 -25.45
C GLN A 91 6.82 -2.42 -24.47
N ASP A 92 7.73 -3.39 -24.56
CA ASP A 92 7.80 -4.51 -23.63
C ASP A 92 7.81 -4.02 -22.18
N GLU A 93 7.00 -4.63 -21.32
CA GLU A 93 6.88 -4.23 -19.93
C GLU A 93 7.84 -5.07 -19.08
N LEU A 94 8.70 -4.39 -18.32
CA LEU A 94 9.58 -5.07 -17.36
C LEU A 94 8.80 -5.46 -16.12
N CYS A 95 8.72 -6.76 -15.85
CA CYS A 95 8.10 -7.32 -14.65
C CYS A 95 9.19 -7.89 -13.74
N CYS A 96 9.13 -7.57 -12.44
CA CYS A 96 10.10 -8.04 -11.45
C CYS A 96 9.41 -8.88 -10.38
N TYR A 97 9.84 -10.13 -10.22
CA TYR A 97 9.23 -11.11 -9.31
C TYR A 97 10.22 -11.58 -8.27
N VAL A 98 9.77 -11.74 -7.02
CA VAL A 98 10.56 -12.33 -5.95
C VAL A 98 10.70 -13.83 -6.21
N SER A 99 11.90 -14.28 -6.58
CA SER A 99 12.19 -15.67 -6.91
C SER A 99 12.51 -16.51 -5.68
N ARG A 100 13.07 -15.89 -4.64
CA ARG A 100 13.46 -16.53 -3.38
C ARG A 100 13.37 -15.56 -2.21
N VAL A 101 13.02 -16.09 -1.05
CA VAL A 101 13.13 -15.40 0.25
C VAL A 101 13.87 -16.33 1.22
N GLU A 102 14.82 -15.81 1.96
CA GLU A 102 15.61 -16.55 2.94
C GLU A 102 14.93 -16.54 4.31
N ASP A 103 15.08 -17.65 5.05
CA ASP A 103 14.52 -17.75 6.39
C ASP A 103 15.16 -16.74 7.34
N ARG A 104 14.33 -16.12 8.20
CA ARG A 104 14.73 -15.13 9.21
C ARG A 104 15.38 -13.85 8.63
N SER A 105 15.25 -13.64 7.33
CA SER A 105 15.75 -12.44 6.64
C SER A 105 14.93 -11.19 6.95
N VAL A 106 15.49 -10.03 6.61
CA VAL A 106 14.76 -8.74 6.68
C VAL A 106 13.50 -8.80 5.81
N ALA A 107 13.59 -9.38 4.61
CA ALA A 107 12.46 -9.55 3.71
C ALA A 107 11.35 -10.43 4.30
N MET A 108 11.70 -11.61 4.84
CA MET A 108 10.73 -12.53 5.45
C MET A 108 10.04 -11.89 6.66
N ASN A 109 10.81 -11.22 7.52
CA ASN A 109 10.27 -10.57 8.72
C ASN A 109 9.31 -9.42 8.41
N ASN A 110 9.42 -8.84 7.21
CA ASN A 110 8.52 -7.81 6.70
C ASN A 110 7.45 -8.37 5.74
N GLY A 111 7.29 -9.69 5.66
CA GLY A 111 6.17 -10.32 4.97
C GLY A 111 6.29 -10.38 3.44
N ILE A 112 7.49 -10.23 2.90
CA ILE A 112 7.77 -10.54 1.49
C ILE A 112 7.81 -12.05 1.33
N ILE A 113 7.13 -12.58 0.31
CA ILE A 113 7.09 -14.00 -0.02
C ILE A 113 7.53 -14.26 -1.47
N LYS A 114 7.94 -15.50 -1.75
CA LYS A 114 8.22 -15.93 -3.11
C LYS A 114 6.97 -15.77 -3.99
N GLY A 115 7.16 -15.25 -5.20
CA GLY A 115 6.12 -15.01 -6.18
C GLY A 115 5.43 -13.65 -6.06
N ASP A 116 5.81 -12.83 -5.07
CA ASP A 116 5.40 -11.42 -5.04
C ASP A 116 6.01 -10.68 -6.23
N GLU A 117 5.24 -9.78 -6.81
CA GLU A 117 5.67 -8.92 -7.92
C GLU A 117 5.94 -7.52 -7.39
N ILE A 118 7.11 -6.98 -7.67
CA ILE A 118 7.50 -5.63 -7.27
C ILE A 118 7.02 -4.68 -8.36
N LEU A 119 6.13 -3.77 -8.00
CA LEU A 119 5.57 -2.77 -8.92
C LEU A 119 6.28 -1.42 -8.80
N VAL A 120 6.69 -1.05 -7.59
CA VAL A 120 7.35 0.24 -7.30
C VAL A 120 8.52 0.02 -6.36
N ILE A 121 9.65 0.67 -6.64
CA ILE A 121 10.85 0.71 -5.79
C ILE A 121 11.19 2.17 -5.52
N ASN A 122 11.18 2.58 -4.24
CA ASN A 122 11.51 3.94 -3.80
C ASN A 122 10.77 5.04 -4.58
N GLY A 123 9.50 4.79 -4.91
CA GLY A 123 8.64 5.71 -5.67
C GLY A 123 8.78 5.63 -7.20
N ALA A 124 9.70 4.83 -7.74
CA ALA A 124 9.86 4.60 -9.17
C ALA A 124 9.11 3.33 -9.61
N ILE A 125 8.39 3.41 -10.74
CA ILE A 125 7.59 2.30 -11.29
C ILE A 125 8.51 1.32 -12.01
N VAL A 126 8.46 0.03 -11.65
CA VAL A 126 9.36 -1.01 -12.16
C VAL A 126 9.31 -1.18 -13.69
N SER A 127 8.13 -1.03 -14.30
CA SER A 127 7.97 -1.13 -15.76
C SER A 127 8.76 -0.09 -16.55
N ASP A 128 9.11 1.03 -15.91
CA ASP A 128 9.81 2.16 -16.53
C ASP A 128 11.32 2.13 -16.25
N LEU A 129 11.79 1.14 -15.46
CA LEU A 129 13.18 0.99 -15.06
C LEU A 129 13.93 0.01 -15.96
N ASP A 130 15.24 0.13 -15.98
CA ASP A 130 16.12 -0.90 -16.55
C ASP A 130 16.61 -1.87 -15.47
N MET A 131 17.07 -3.06 -15.90
CA MET A 131 17.54 -4.10 -14.98
C MET A 131 18.76 -3.66 -14.17
N MET A 132 19.64 -2.82 -14.73
CA MET A 132 20.83 -2.32 -14.03
C MET A 132 20.46 -1.39 -12.87
N TYR A 133 19.47 -0.54 -13.07
CA TYR A 133 18.95 0.35 -12.04
C TYR A 133 18.29 -0.43 -10.90
N ILE A 134 17.46 -1.44 -11.23
CA ILE A 134 16.86 -2.32 -10.22
C ILE A 134 17.95 -3.02 -9.40
N GLU A 135 18.96 -3.58 -10.06
CA GLU A 135 20.08 -4.23 -9.38
C GLU A 135 20.83 -3.27 -8.45
N SER A 136 21.19 -2.08 -8.94
CA SER A 136 21.91 -1.06 -8.17
C SER A 136 21.10 -0.63 -6.94
N VAL A 137 19.82 -0.29 -7.09
CA VAL A 137 18.97 0.13 -5.96
C VAL A 137 18.84 -0.97 -4.91
N LEU A 138 18.66 -2.22 -5.33
CA LEU A 138 18.56 -3.34 -4.39
C LEU A 138 19.88 -3.62 -3.65
N GLN A 139 21.03 -3.31 -4.24
CA GLN A 139 22.36 -3.56 -3.65
C GLN A 139 22.89 -2.38 -2.82
N GLU A 140 22.60 -1.14 -3.20
CA GLU A 140 23.29 0.05 -2.67
C GLU A 140 22.48 0.84 -1.64
N GLU A 141 21.16 0.62 -1.53
CA GLU A 141 20.32 1.35 -0.59
C GLU A 141 20.34 0.77 0.83
N LEU A 142 20.27 1.64 1.83
CA LEU A 142 20.07 1.23 3.23
C LEU A 142 18.59 1.09 3.61
N SER A 143 17.71 1.64 2.77
CA SER A 143 16.26 1.57 2.94
C SER A 143 15.55 1.32 1.61
N LEU A 144 14.58 0.42 1.61
CA LEU A 144 13.73 0.16 0.46
C LEU A 144 12.26 0.37 0.82
N CYS A 145 11.56 1.18 0.05
CA CYS A 145 10.11 1.28 0.06
C CYS A 145 9.59 0.58 -1.20
N LEU A 146 8.94 -0.56 -1.03
CA LEU A 146 8.47 -1.39 -2.13
C LEU A 146 6.94 -1.44 -2.13
N MET A 147 6.33 -1.29 -3.30
CA MET A 147 4.93 -1.66 -3.52
C MET A 147 4.88 -3.00 -4.24
N LEU A 148 4.22 -3.98 -3.64
CA LEU A 148 4.16 -5.34 -4.13
C LEU A 148 2.72 -5.77 -4.44
N ARG A 149 2.60 -6.64 -5.45
CA ARG A 149 1.39 -7.35 -5.82
C ARG A 149 1.57 -8.83 -5.53
N SER A 150 0.70 -9.39 -4.69
CA SER A 150 0.86 -10.73 -4.13
C SER A 150 -0.32 -11.65 -4.43
N SER A 151 -0.02 -12.93 -4.67
CA SER A 151 -1.02 -14.00 -4.83
C SER A 151 -1.40 -14.63 -3.48
N ARG A 152 -1.63 -13.79 -2.47
CA ARG A 152 -2.11 -14.19 -1.14
C ARG A 152 -3.43 -13.49 -0.83
N THR A 153 -4.17 -14.03 0.13
CA THR A 153 -5.49 -13.50 0.49
C THR A 153 -5.52 -12.66 1.74
N GLU A 154 -4.48 -12.72 2.56
CA GLU A 154 -4.36 -11.90 3.76
C GLU A 154 -3.18 -10.93 3.57
N PRO A 155 -3.33 -9.66 3.97
CA PRO A 155 -2.20 -8.76 4.07
C PRO A 155 -1.12 -9.39 4.97
N PRO A 156 0.17 -9.10 4.74
CA PRO A 156 1.18 -9.55 5.70
C PRO A 156 0.84 -8.92 7.04
N ALA A 157 0.98 -9.68 8.13
CA ALA A 157 0.93 -9.14 9.48
C ALA A 157 2.16 -8.25 9.69
N LEU A 158 2.08 -7.03 9.16
CA LEU A 158 3.16 -6.05 9.16
C LEU A 158 3.25 -5.49 10.57
N ALA A 159 3.87 -6.25 11.48
CA ALA A 159 4.01 -5.88 12.89
C ALA A 159 4.55 -4.45 13.05
N ALA A 160 5.41 -4.02 12.12
CA ALA A 160 5.94 -2.66 12.07
C ALA A 160 4.91 -1.60 11.65
N ALA A 161 4.07 -1.84 10.63
CA ALA A 161 3.09 -0.84 10.20
C ALA A 161 1.90 -0.73 11.14
N LEU A 162 1.49 -1.83 11.81
CA LEU A 162 0.51 -1.75 12.87
C LEU A 162 1.05 -0.93 14.06
N ALA A 163 2.32 -1.18 14.46
CA ALA A 163 2.97 -0.40 15.50
C ALA A 163 3.16 1.08 15.12
N ALA A 164 3.50 1.38 13.86
CA ALA A 164 3.62 2.75 13.37
C ALA A 164 2.26 3.46 13.28
N ALA A 165 1.22 2.76 12.83
CA ALA A 165 -0.15 3.27 12.84
C ALA A 165 -0.63 3.53 14.27
N ASP A 166 -0.41 2.59 15.20
CA ASP A 166 -0.75 2.75 16.62
C ASP A 166 0.01 3.91 17.26
N ALA A 167 1.29 4.09 16.94
CA ALA A 167 2.09 5.22 17.42
C ALA A 167 1.59 6.57 16.85
N ALA A 168 1.22 6.63 15.57
CA ALA A 168 0.64 7.81 14.95
C ALA A 168 -0.75 8.13 15.51
N ILE A 169 -1.59 7.11 15.74
CA ILE A 169 -2.91 7.23 16.38
C ILE A 169 -2.75 7.78 17.81
N ALA A 170 -1.78 7.27 18.57
CA ALA A 170 -1.52 7.74 19.95
C ALA A 170 -1.13 9.23 20.01
N GLN A 171 -0.51 9.77 18.95
CA GLN A 171 -0.16 11.19 18.85
C GLN A 171 -1.33 12.09 18.46
N LEU A 172 -2.41 11.52 17.91
CA LEU A 172 -3.62 12.25 17.49
C LEU A 172 -4.70 12.30 18.60
N VAL A 173 -4.46 11.68 19.76
CA VAL A 173 -5.40 11.72 20.88
C VAL A 173 -5.24 13.03 21.65
N CYS A 174 -6.28 13.86 21.67
CA CYS A 174 -6.32 15.08 22.48
C CYS A 174 -6.20 14.70 23.96
N PRO A 175 -5.43 15.44 24.79
CA PRO A 175 -5.55 15.29 26.23
C PRO A 175 -7.01 15.54 26.64
N PRO A 176 -7.53 14.80 27.64
CA PRO A 176 -8.86 15.07 28.17
C PRO A 176 -8.95 16.55 28.57
N PRO A 177 -10.09 17.21 28.31
CA PRO A 177 -10.28 18.60 28.73
C PRO A 177 -9.98 18.70 30.23
N PRO A 178 -9.36 19.81 30.68
CA PRO A 178 -9.13 20.03 32.10
C PRO A 178 -10.42 19.79 32.89
N ASN A 179 -10.39 18.89 33.87
CA ASN A 179 -11.54 18.57 34.73
C ASN A 179 -11.87 19.68 35.73
N ASP A 180 -11.05 20.73 35.79
CA ASP A 180 -11.38 21.90 36.57
C ASP A 180 -12.53 22.61 35.85
N PRO A 181 -13.73 22.71 36.46
CA PRO A 181 -14.70 23.67 35.98
C PRO A 181 -13.97 25.02 36.01
N LEU A 182 -13.86 25.67 34.84
CA LEU A 182 -13.43 27.05 34.75
C LEU A 182 -14.32 27.84 35.70
N VAL A 183 -13.82 28.09 36.92
CA VAL A 183 -14.40 29.08 37.80
C VAL A 183 -14.02 30.38 37.14
N LEU A 184 -14.87 30.83 36.21
CA LEU A 184 -14.82 32.14 35.58
C LEU A 184 -15.06 33.15 36.69
N THR A 185 -14.01 33.48 37.44
CA THR A 185 -14.04 34.62 38.35
C THR A 185 -14.07 35.88 37.50
N ASP A 186 -14.76 36.91 38.01
CA ASP A 186 -14.90 38.19 37.32
C ASP A 186 -13.53 38.82 36.98
N ASP A 187 -12.51 38.51 37.80
CA ASP A 187 -11.11 38.90 37.58
C ASP A 187 -10.52 38.27 36.30
N VAL A 188 -10.79 36.98 36.01
CA VAL A 188 -10.30 36.32 34.78
C VAL A 188 -11.03 36.85 33.56
N LEU A 189 -12.33 37.13 33.68
CA LEU A 189 -13.15 37.76 32.63
C LEU A 189 -12.63 39.16 32.28
N SER A 190 -12.16 39.93 33.27
CA SER A 190 -11.60 41.26 33.05
C SER A 190 -10.30 41.26 32.21
N HIS A 191 -9.51 40.18 32.29
CA HIS A 191 -8.28 40.00 31.52
C HIS A 191 -8.50 39.47 30.10
N LEU A 192 -9.71 38.97 29.79
CA LEU A 192 -10.09 38.49 28.44
C LEU A 192 -10.68 39.61 27.56
N ILE A 193 -10.95 40.79 28.14
CA ILE A 193 -11.43 41.96 27.39
C ILE A 193 -10.23 42.59 26.67
N VAL A 194 -10.14 42.36 25.36
CA VAL A 194 -9.18 43.09 24.53
C VAL A 194 -9.62 44.55 24.45
N PRO A 195 -8.81 45.53 24.90
CA PRO A 195 -9.16 46.93 24.79
C PRO A 195 -9.27 47.32 23.31
N ALA A 196 -10.28 48.13 22.98
CA ALA A 196 -10.46 48.64 21.63
C ALA A 196 -9.16 49.32 21.15
N PRO A 197 -8.75 49.10 19.88
CA PRO A 197 -7.58 49.78 19.32
C PRO A 197 -7.76 51.30 19.49
N HIS A 198 -6.75 51.95 20.04
CA HIS A 198 -6.76 53.40 20.26
C HIS A 198 -6.95 54.11 18.91
N GLU A 199 -7.97 54.98 18.85
CA GLU A 199 -8.24 55.85 17.71
C GLU A 199 -7.02 56.76 17.48
N LYS A 200 -6.15 56.36 16.55
CA LYS A 200 -5.20 57.29 15.95
C LYS A 200 -5.96 58.11 14.91
N ASN A 201 -6.30 59.35 15.30
CA ASN A 201 -6.63 60.49 14.44
C ASN A 201 -7.34 60.17 13.11
N PHE A 202 -8.66 60.28 13.11
CA PHE A 202 -9.42 60.58 11.89
C PHE A 202 -9.04 61.98 11.38
N GLY A 203 -7.99 62.06 10.57
CA GLY A 203 -7.83 63.15 9.62
C GLY A 203 -8.68 62.86 8.39
N ASN A 204 -9.80 63.57 8.24
CA ASN A 204 -10.59 63.74 7.01
C ASN A 204 -10.63 62.54 6.04
N VAL A 205 -11.60 61.63 6.21
CA VAL A 205 -12.16 60.92 5.05
C VAL A 205 -13.67 60.75 5.22
N VAL A 206 -14.40 61.29 4.24
CA VAL A 206 -15.85 61.25 4.02
C VAL A 206 -16.42 59.81 4.10
N PRO A 207 -17.66 59.60 4.60
CA PRO A 207 -18.20 58.26 4.74
C PRO A 207 -18.70 57.75 3.38
N TYR A 208 -18.17 56.62 2.90
CA TYR A 208 -18.83 55.84 1.86
C TYR A 208 -19.70 54.77 2.51
N PHE A 209 -21.01 55.00 2.48
CA PHE A 209 -22.02 53.97 2.66
C PHE A 209 -22.39 53.37 1.30
N ALA A 210 -22.89 52.13 1.36
CA ALA A 210 -23.53 51.30 0.32
C ALA A 210 -22.57 50.49 -0.58
N GLY A 211 -22.77 49.19 -0.80
CA GLY A 211 -23.92 48.35 -0.51
C GLY A 211 -23.66 46.88 -0.84
N ILE A 212 -24.65 46.05 -0.50
CA ILE A 212 -24.75 44.62 -0.82
C ILE A 212 -24.82 44.43 -2.35
N PHE A 213 -23.99 43.56 -2.94
CA PHE A 213 -24.27 42.98 -4.25
C PHE A 213 -23.76 41.54 -4.41
N THR A 214 -24.60 40.76 -5.08
CA THR A 214 -24.60 39.31 -5.33
C THR A 214 -23.59 38.87 -6.40
N ILE A 215 -23.07 37.66 -6.27
CA ILE A 215 -22.12 37.01 -7.18
C ILE A 215 -22.88 36.39 -8.38
N PRO A 216 -22.48 36.62 -9.64
CA PRO A 216 -22.95 35.82 -10.76
C PRO A 216 -22.04 34.60 -10.99
N SER A 217 -22.70 33.47 -11.24
CA SER A 217 -22.14 32.20 -11.66
C SER A 217 -21.55 32.26 -13.08
N GLN A 218 -20.38 31.67 -13.26
CA GLN A 218 -20.06 30.91 -14.46
C GLN A 218 -19.78 29.47 -14.06
#